data_AF-V5HY06-F1
#
_entry.id   AF-V5HY06-F1
#
_cell.length_a   1.000
_cell.length_b   1.000
_cell.length_c   1.000
_cell.angle_alpha   90.00
_cell.angle_beta   90.00
_cell.angle_gamma   90.00
#
_symmetry.space_group_name_H-M   'P 1'
#
loop_
_entity.id
_entity.type
_entity.pdbx_description
1 polymer ?
#
loop_
_entity_poly.entity_id
_entity_poly.type
_entity_poly.pdbx_seq_one_letter_code
_entity_poly.pdbx_strand_id
1 'polypeptide(L)'
;KRSPKQELLDMAAHFGVPANSADFARCLDSVDPLRSFRDRFSMPKMADLDTVDPSFIKDPDQSCVYLVGHSLGLMPKATELYVNKILNNWATLGAESHFHGYLPGASSELAPKQMMADLVGAQPEEIVFMNGLTVNLHLLLLTYYKPAGKRCKMVIESDAFPSDMHAAQSQGQAFMAWTWKSNLHPTETPQRVEHLLREEDILELIENEGDTIAILLLPGIQYYTGQRFKCTSELH
;
A
#
# COMPACT_ATOMS: atom_id res chain seq x y z
N LYS A 1 -14.43 -22.05 -7.57
CA LYS A 1 -14.77 -20.60 -7.74
C LYS A 1 -14.79 -20.30 -9.24
N ARG A 2 -15.77 -19.53 -9.75
CA ARG A 2 -15.74 -19.06 -11.14
C ARG A 2 -14.53 -18.13 -11.32
N SER A 3 -13.89 -18.14 -12.49
CA SER A 3 -12.81 -17.19 -12.78
C SER A 3 -13.41 -15.83 -13.16
N PRO A 4 -12.70 -14.71 -12.92
CA PRO A 4 -13.16 -13.39 -13.35
C PRO A 4 -13.48 -13.33 -14.86
N LYS A 5 -12.70 -14.05 -15.68
CA LYS A 5 -12.97 -14.16 -17.12
C LYS A 5 -14.35 -14.78 -17.40
N GLN A 6 -14.70 -15.88 -16.74
CA GLN A 6 -15.99 -16.54 -16.97
C GLN A 6 -17.14 -15.64 -16.51
N GLU A 7 -16.99 -14.98 -15.36
CA GLU A 7 -17.97 -14.04 -14.85
C GLU A 7 -18.24 -12.89 -15.82
N LEU A 8 -17.19 -12.28 -16.38
CA LEU A 8 -17.33 -11.23 -17.38
C LEU A 8 -18.00 -11.72 -18.67
N LEU A 9 -17.69 -12.95 -19.13
CA LEU A 9 -18.34 -13.53 -20.31
C LEU A 9 -19.82 -13.81 -20.08
N ASP A 10 -20.18 -14.30 -18.89
CA ASP A 10 -21.58 -14.55 -18.50
C ASP A 10 -22.35 -13.22 -18.43
N MET A 11 -21.75 -12.17 -17.86
CA MET A 11 -22.34 -10.83 -17.82
C MET A 11 -22.52 -10.24 -19.21
N ALA A 12 -21.53 -10.39 -20.10
CA ALA A 12 -21.62 -9.91 -21.48
C ALA A 12 -22.77 -10.60 -22.24
N ALA A 13 -22.91 -11.91 -22.06
CA ALA A 13 -24.03 -12.68 -22.60
C ALA A 13 -25.38 -12.22 -22.02
N HIS A 14 -25.44 -11.94 -20.71
CA HIS A 14 -26.64 -11.42 -20.06
C HIS A 14 -27.07 -10.05 -20.60
N PHE A 15 -26.11 -9.15 -20.84
CA PHE A 15 -26.37 -7.83 -21.44
C PHE A 15 -26.58 -7.87 -22.95
N GLY A 16 -26.29 -8.99 -23.61
CA GLY A 16 -26.43 -9.14 -25.06
C GLY A 16 -25.41 -8.33 -25.88
N VAL A 17 -24.23 -8.03 -25.30
CA VAL A 17 -23.17 -7.23 -25.95
C VAL A 17 -21.83 -7.98 -25.95
N PRO A 18 -20.93 -7.73 -26.92
CA PRO A 18 -19.61 -8.35 -26.92
C PRO A 18 -18.77 -7.94 -25.71
N ALA A 19 -18.08 -8.90 -25.08
CA ALA A 19 -17.26 -8.66 -23.89
C ALA A 19 -16.06 -7.69 -24.11
N ASN A 20 -15.66 -7.44 -25.36
CA ASN A 20 -14.61 -6.51 -25.74
C ASN A 20 -15.15 -5.17 -26.30
N SER A 21 -16.43 -4.85 -26.05
CA SER A 21 -17.07 -3.63 -26.55
C SER A 21 -17.10 -2.50 -25.51
N ALA A 22 -17.19 -1.25 -25.99
CA ALA A 22 -17.41 -0.09 -25.14
C ALA A 22 -18.80 -0.11 -24.49
N ASP A 23 -19.80 -0.71 -25.14
CA ASP A 23 -21.14 -0.90 -24.56
C ASP A 23 -21.10 -1.80 -23.34
N PHE A 24 -20.31 -2.88 -23.39
CA PHE A 24 -20.13 -3.75 -22.24
C PHE A 24 -19.49 -3.03 -21.05
N ALA A 25 -18.46 -2.20 -21.28
CA ALA A 25 -17.88 -1.36 -20.23
C ALA A 25 -18.91 -0.42 -19.58
N ARG A 26 -19.76 0.23 -20.40
CA ARG A 26 -20.87 1.07 -19.89
C ARG A 26 -21.90 0.28 -19.08
N CYS A 27 -22.20 -0.96 -19.47
CA CYS A 27 -23.07 -1.84 -18.70
C CYS A 27 -22.45 -2.22 -17.35
N LEU A 28 -21.14 -2.49 -17.31
CA LEU A 28 -20.44 -2.75 -16.05
C LEU A 28 -20.47 -1.54 -15.12
N ASP A 29 -20.21 -0.34 -15.65
CA ASP A 29 -20.29 0.91 -14.88
C ASP A 29 -21.71 1.15 -14.32
N SER A 30 -22.77 0.79 -15.06
CA SER A 30 -24.15 1.06 -14.65
C SER A 30 -24.65 0.18 -13.50
N VAL A 31 -24.06 -1.01 -13.35
CA VAL A 31 -24.39 -1.97 -12.28
C VAL A 31 -23.38 -1.99 -11.14
N ASP A 32 -22.30 -1.19 -11.22
CA ASP A 32 -21.32 -1.07 -10.14
C ASP A 32 -21.96 -0.38 -8.91
N PRO A 33 -22.12 -1.09 -7.77
CA PRO A 33 -22.69 -0.50 -6.56
C PRO A 33 -21.81 0.60 -5.96
N LEU A 34 -20.53 0.68 -6.34
CA LEU A 34 -19.57 1.67 -5.86
C LEU A 34 -19.39 2.86 -6.81
N ARG A 35 -20.11 2.91 -7.94
CA ARG A 35 -19.96 3.95 -8.97
C ARG A 35 -19.93 5.38 -8.41
N SER A 36 -20.82 5.68 -7.46
CA SER A 36 -20.96 7.02 -6.86
C SER A 36 -19.75 7.46 -6.03
N PHE A 37 -18.88 6.53 -5.60
CA PHE A 37 -17.65 6.88 -4.90
C PHE A 37 -16.71 7.69 -5.77
N ARG A 38 -16.74 7.54 -7.09
CA ARG A 38 -15.94 8.33 -8.03
C ARG A 38 -16.14 9.82 -7.81
N ASP A 39 -17.37 10.25 -7.51
CA ASP A 39 -17.72 11.66 -7.32
C ASP A 39 -17.15 12.27 -6.04
N ARG A 40 -16.62 11.44 -5.14
CA ARG A 40 -15.98 11.87 -3.89
C ARG A 40 -14.52 12.28 -4.06
N PHE A 41 -13.93 12.08 -5.23
CA PHE A 41 -12.51 12.38 -5.50
C PHE A 41 -12.36 13.50 -6.51
N SER A 42 -11.29 14.28 -6.36
CA SER A 42 -10.89 15.29 -7.33
C SER A 42 -10.11 14.62 -8.46
N MET A 43 -10.69 14.61 -9.66
CA MET A 43 -10.08 14.03 -10.86
C MET A 43 -9.28 15.11 -11.61
N PRO A 44 -7.99 14.88 -11.93
CA PRO A 44 -7.24 15.78 -12.80
C PRO A 44 -7.88 15.85 -14.18
N LYS A 45 -8.04 17.07 -14.73
CA LYS A 45 -8.45 17.24 -16.12
C LYS A 45 -7.24 17.13 -17.03
N MET A 46 -7.44 16.62 -18.24
CA MET A 46 -6.34 16.52 -19.21
C MET A 46 -5.74 17.88 -19.54
N ALA A 47 -6.56 18.93 -19.58
CA ALA A 47 -6.12 20.30 -19.87
C ALA A 47 -5.32 20.97 -18.76
N ASP A 48 -5.36 20.45 -17.53
CA ASP A 48 -4.62 21.00 -16.39
C ASP A 48 -3.21 20.39 -16.26
N LEU A 49 -2.84 19.44 -17.12
CA LEU A 49 -1.57 18.70 -17.04
C LEU A 49 -0.63 19.07 -18.18
N ASP A 50 0.52 19.65 -17.83
CA ASP A 50 1.57 20.04 -18.80
C ASP A 50 2.19 18.86 -19.57
N THR A 51 1.98 17.63 -19.10
CA THR A 51 2.48 16.40 -19.74
C THR A 51 1.58 15.90 -20.86
N VAL A 52 0.38 16.46 -21.02
CA VAL A 52 -0.57 16.07 -22.06
C VAL A 52 -0.33 16.92 -23.30
N ASP A 53 -0.09 16.27 -24.44
CA ASP A 53 -0.03 16.97 -25.73
C ASP A 53 -1.41 17.58 -26.04
N PRO A 54 -1.51 18.93 -26.19
CA PRO A 54 -2.77 19.62 -26.38
C PRO A 54 -3.61 19.13 -27.57
N SER A 55 -2.98 18.50 -28.58
CA SER A 55 -3.69 17.96 -29.75
C SER A 55 -4.62 16.79 -29.41
N PHE A 56 -4.42 16.12 -28.27
CA PHE A 56 -5.31 15.06 -27.79
C PHE A 56 -6.48 15.58 -26.94
N ILE A 57 -6.48 16.86 -26.56
CA ILE A 57 -7.54 17.46 -25.76
C ILE A 57 -8.70 17.87 -26.68
N LYS A 58 -9.74 17.03 -26.71
CA LYS A 58 -10.99 17.31 -27.44
C LYS A 58 -11.99 18.10 -26.61
N ASP A 59 -11.93 17.94 -25.29
CA ASP A 59 -12.80 18.57 -24.31
C ASP A 59 -11.93 19.01 -23.11
N PRO A 60 -11.88 20.31 -22.76
CA PRO A 60 -11.07 20.80 -21.66
C PRO A 60 -11.54 20.29 -20.29
N ASP A 61 -12.81 19.90 -20.15
CA ASP A 61 -13.37 19.36 -18.91
C ASP A 61 -13.17 17.83 -18.78
N GLN A 62 -12.61 17.18 -19.79
CA GLN A 62 -12.35 15.75 -19.78
C GLN A 62 -11.36 15.37 -18.69
N SER A 63 -11.79 14.49 -17.78
CA SER A 63 -10.93 13.90 -16.76
C SER A 63 -9.91 12.94 -17.36
N CYS A 64 -8.75 12.85 -16.72
CA CYS A 64 -7.73 11.85 -17.05
C CYS A 64 -8.20 10.42 -16.71
N VAL A 65 -7.65 9.45 -17.44
CA VAL A 65 -7.69 8.05 -17.04
C VAL A 65 -6.55 7.81 -16.04
N TYR A 66 -6.85 7.95 -14.75
CA TYR A 66 -5.85 7.94 -13.68
C TYR A 66 -5.57 6.51 -13.16
N LEU A 67 -4.55 5.85 -13.72
CA LEU A 67 -4.17 4.46 -13.38
C LEU A 67 -2.97 4.35 -12.42
N VAL A 68 -2.62 5.44 -11.74
CA VAL A 68 -1.44 5.54 -10.86
C VAL A 68 -1.81 5.74 -9.38
N GLY A 69 -3.05 5.40 -9.01
CA GLY A 69 -3.57 5.53 -7.64
C GLY A 69 -2.82 4.71 -6.59
N HIS A 70 -2.07 3.69 -7.00
CA HIS A 70 -1.20 2.88 -6.12
C HIS A 70 0.06 3.62 -5.67
N SER A 71 0.49 4.66 -6.40
CA SER A 71 1.64 5.50 -6.05
C SER A 71 1.18 6.74 -5.29
N LEU A 72 0.25 7.51 -5.89
CA LEU A 72 -0.39 8.64 -5.22
C LEU A 72 -1.90 8.55 -5.44
N GLY A 73 -2.65 8.39 -4.35
CA GLY A 73 -4.12 8.37 -4.40
C GLY A 73 -4.68 9.73 -4.83
N LEU A 74 -5.80 9.71 -5.55
CA LEU A 74 -6.56 10.93 -5.83
C LEU A 74 -7.00 11.58 -4.53
N MET A 75 -6.97 12.92 -4.47
CA MET A 75 -7.41 13.66 -3.29
C MET A 75 -8.92 13.49 -3.09
N PRO A 76 -9.39 13.01 -1.92
CA PRO A 76 -10.80 13.10 -1.56
C PRO A 76 -11.24 14.56 -1.48
N LYS A 77 -12.40 14.92 -2.05
CA LYS A 77 -12.93 16.30 -2.01
C LYS A 77 -13.15 16.82 -0.59
N ALA A 78 -13.39 15.91 0.36
CA ALA A 78 -13.57 16.26 1.77
C ALA A 78 -12.27 16.69 2.47
N THR A 79 -11.08 16.43 1.90
CA THR A 79 -9.79 16.76 2.52
C THR A 79 -9.69 18.25 2.85
N GLU A 80 -10.03 19.13 1.90
CA GLU A 80 -9.99 20.58 2.09
C GLU A 80 -10.85 21.02 3.28
N LEU A 81 -12.08 20.50 3.37
CA LEU A 81 -13.00 20.80 4.47
C LEU A 81 -12.37 20.46 5.83
N TYR A 82 -11.81 19.25 5.97
CA TYR A 82 -11.29 18.79 7.25
C TYR A 82 -9.97 19.47 7.63
N VAL A 83 -9.07 19.70 6.68
CA VAL A 83 -7.84 20.46 6.91
C VAL A 83 -8.17 21.88 7.36
N ASN A 84 -9.11 22.56 6.69
CA ASN A 84 -9.51 23.91 7.06
C ASN A 84 -10.15 23.97 8.45
N LYS A 85 -10.87 22.93 8.91
CA LYS A 85 -11.35 22.88 10.30
C LYS A 85 -10.21 22.90 11.32
N ILE A 86 -9.13 22.16 11.07
CA ILE A 86 -7.95 22.14 11.95
C ILE A 86 -7.23 23.50 11.93
N LEU A 87 -7.02 24.07 10.74
CA LEU A 87 -6.42 25.40 10.60
C LEU A 87 -7.25 26.48 11.30
N ASN A 88 -8.58 26.39 11.21
CA ASN A 88 -9.48 27.31 11.91
C ASN A 88 -9.42 27.14 13.42
N ASN A 89 -9.31 25.91 13.95
CA ASN A 89 -9.07 25.73 15.39
C ASN A 89 -7.79 26.46 15.82
N TRP A 90 -6.70 26.32 15.06
CA TRP A 90 -5.45 26.96 15.40
C TRP A 90 -5.56 28.50 15.34
N ALA A 91 -6.15 29.03 14.28
CA ALA A 91 -6.33 30.47 14.09
C ALA A 91 -7.20 31.11 15.19
N THR A 92 -8.17 30.38 15.71
CA THR A 92 -9.14 30.92 16.68
C THR A 92 -8.80 30.63 18.14
N LEU A 93 -8.20 29.47 18.42
CA LEU A 93 -7.95 28.98 19.79
C LEU A 93 -6.46 29.06 20.16
N GLY A 94 -5.55 29.23 19.20
CA GLY A 94 -4.11 29.20 19.46
C GLY A 94 -3.70 27.89 20.16
N ALA A 95 -2.99 28.00 21.29
CA ALA A 95 -2.56 26.84 22.08
C ALA A 95 -3.73 26.00 22.62
N GLU A 96 -4.91 26.59 22.87
CA GLU A 96 -6.08 25.86 23.37
C GLU A 96 -6.59 24.82 22.37
N SER A 97 -6.20 24.91 21.09
CA SER A 97 -6.50 23.89 20.07
C SER A 97 -5.87 22.52 20.35
N HIS A 98 -4.91 22.44 21.28
CA HIS A 98 -4.41 21.16 21.77
C HIS A 98 -5.52 20.31 22.41
N PHE A 99 -6.47 20.94 23.10
CA PHE A 99 -7.48 20.24 23.90
C PHE A 99 -8.93 20.56 23.47
N HIS A 100 -9.13 21.58 22.64
CA HIS A 100 -10.44 22.07 22.23
C HIS A 100 -10.60 22.18 20.71
N GLY A 101 -11.86 22.27 20.26
CA GLY A 101 -12.21 22.44 18.84
C GLY A 101 -12.49 21.12 18.11
N TYR A 102 -12.54 21.18 16.79
CA TYR A 102 -12.75 20.00 15.95
C TYR A 102 -11.49 19.11 15.94
N LEU A 103 -11.57 17.89 16.45
CA LEU A 103 -10.46 16.92 16.41
C LEU A 103 -9.18 17.46 17.11
N PRO A 104 -9.23 17.72 18.44
CA PRO A 104 -8.17 18.39 19.19
C PRO A 104 -6.82 17.70 19.08
N GLY A 105 -5.74 18.49 19.01
CA GLY A 105 -4.40 17.98 18.67
C GLY A 105 -3.91 16.85 19.56
N ALA A 106 -4.12 16.94 20.88
CA ALA A 106 -3.62 15.97 21.86
C ALA A 106 -4.32 14.59 21.82
N SER A 107 -5.42 14.46 21.08
CA SER A 107 -6.22 13.23 20.97
C SER A 107 -6.64 12.91 19.54
N SER A 108 -6.06 13.62 18.58
CA SER A 108 -6.48 13.60 17.18
C SER A 108 -6.30 12.22 16.53
N GLU A 109 -5.31 11.47 16.98
CA GLU A 109 -4.98 10.14 16.53
C GLU A 109 -6.00 9.08 16.94
N LEU A 110 -6.83 9.35 17.96
CA LEU A 110 -7.83 8.39 18.45
C LEU A 110 -9.01 8.23 17.48
N ALA A 111 -9.42 9.34 16.85
CA ALA A 111 -10.61 9.37 16.00
C ALA A 111 -10.59 8.35 14.84
N PRO A 112 -9.49 8.17 14.08
CA PRO A 112 -9.45 7.21 12.97
C PRO A 112 -9.13 5.76 13.39
N LYS A 113 -8.88 5.46 14.67
CA LYS A 113 -8.42 4.12 15.10
C LYS A 113 -9.37 3.00 14.73
N GLN A 114 -10.66 3.12 15.05
CA GLN A 114 -11.62 2.05 14.76
C GLN A 114 -11.71 1.77 13.25
N MET A 115 -11.77 2.81 12.42
CA MET A 115 -11.87 2.66 10.97
C MET A 115 -10.64 1.94 10.38
N MET A 116 -9.45 2.20 10.93
CA MET A 116 -8.24 1.53 10.49
C MET A 116 -8.14 0.10 11.02
N ALA A 117 -8.56 -0.14 12.26
CA ALA A 117 -8.65 -1.47 12.85
C ALA A 117 -9.52 -2.41 11.99
N ASP A 118 -10.68 -1.93 11.54
CA ASP A 118 -11.57 -2.67 10.62
C ASP A 118 -10.90 -2.95 9.26
N LEU A 119 -10.06 -2.04 8.77
CA LEU A 119 -9.39 -2.17 7.47
C LEU A 119 -8.23 -3.18 7.51
N VAL A 120 -7.42 -3.16 8.58
CA VAL A 120 -6.22 -4.02 8.70
C VAL A 120 -6.46 -5.31 9.48
N GLY A 121 -7.64 -5.46 10.11
CA GLY A 121 -8.01 -6.64 10.88
C GLY A 121 -7.33 -6.72 12.25
N ALA A 122 -7.20 -5.58 12.94
CA ALA A 122 -6.57 -5.48 14.28
C ALA A 122 -7.55 -4.91 15.32
N GLN A 123 -7.14 -4.82 16.58
CA GLN A 123 -7.86 -4.07 17.61
C GLN A 123 -7.50 -2.57 17.56
N PRO A 124 -8.40 -1.64 17.94
CA PRO A 124 -8.08 -0.21 17.99
C PRO A 124 -6.85 0.13 18.85
N GLU A 125 -6.62 -0.62 19.93
CA GLU A 125 -5.48 -0.45 20.83
C GLU A 125 -4.14 -0.85 20.20
N GLU A 126 -4.17 -1.66 19.14
CA GLU A 126 -3.00 -2.07 18.36
C GLU A 126 -2.65 -1.07 17.23
N ILE A 127 -3.48 -0.04 17.03
CA ILE A 127 -3.31 0.98 15.99
C ILE A 127 -2.76 2.28 16.56
N VAL A 128 -1.75 2.82 15.90
CA VAL A 128 -1.17 4.14 16.16
C VAL A 128 -0.98 4.89 14.84
N PHE A 129 -1.52 6.11 14.75
CA PHE A 129 -1.26 7.03 13.64
C PHE A 129 -0.09 7.94 14.01
N MET A 130 1.05 7.75 13.35
CA MET A 130 2.25 8.54 13.61
C MET A 130 3.18 8.58 12.39
N ASN A 131 3.98 9.64 12.29
CA ASN A 131 5.07 9.82 11.31
C ASN A 131 4.71 9.40 9.86
N GLY A 132 5.68 8.85 9.13
CA GLY A 132 5.51 8.16 7.86
C GLY A 132 6.05 6.73 7.93
N LEU A 133 5.81 5.96 6.86
CA LEU A 133 6.10 4.52 6.78
C LEU A 133 7.53 4.15 7.26
N THR A 134 8.56 4.71 6.64
CA THR A 134 9.96 4.32 6.91
C THR A 134 10.41 4.70 8.31
N VAL A 135 9.92 5.82 8.86
CA VAL A 135 10.20 6.20 10.26
C VAL A 135 9.58 5.17 11.20
N ASN A 136 8.33 4.78 10.98
CA ASN A 136 7.68 3.76 11.79
C ASN A 136 8.36 2.39 11.67
N LEU A 137 8.82 2.03 10.47
CA LEU A 137 9.61 0.82 10.27
C LEU A 137 10.90 0.85 11.09
N HIS A 138 11.62 1.97 11.13
CA HIS A 138 12.78 2.13 12.02
C HIS A 138 12.44 1.94 13.49
N LEU A 139 11.33 2.52 13.98
CA LEU A 139 10.90 2.37 15.37
C LEU A 139 10.57 0.89 15.71
N LEU A 140 9.94 0.19 14.77
CA LEU A 140 9.67 -1.25 14.89
C LEU A 140 10.98 -2.05 14.91
N LEU A 141 11.90 -1.80 13.97
CA LEU A 141 13.18 -2.51 13.90
C LEU A 141 14.04 -2.25 15.14
N LEU A 142 14.12 -1.02 15.63
CA LEU A 142 14.82 -0.70 16.89
C LEU A 142 14.27 -1.50 18.09
N THR A 143 12.98 -1.81 18.08
CA THR A 143 12.29 -2.50 19.18
C THR A 143 12.36 -4.02 19.05
N TYR A 144 12.23 -4.56 17.83
CA TYR A 144 12.07 -6.00 17.59
C TYR A 144 13.34 -6.67 17.03
N TYR A 145 14.21 -5.94 16.34
CA TYR A 145 15.47 -6.49 15.84
C TYR A 145 16.51 -6.51 16.95
N LYS A 146 16.56 -7.63 17.68
CA LYS A 146 17.51 -7.86 18.78
C LYS A 146 18.46 -9.01 18.41
N PRO A 147 19.43 -8.79 17.52
CA PRO A 147 20.36 -9.84 17.12
C PRO A 147 21.17 -10.32 18.34
N ALA A 148 21.11 -11.61 18.63
CA ALA A 148 21.79 -12.21 19.77
C ALA A 148 22.17 -13.67 19.51
N GLY A 149 23.40 -14.05 19.88
CA GLY A 149 23.91 -15.40 19.69
C GLY A 149 23.94 -15.80 18.21
N LYS A 150 23.21 -16.86 17.85
CA LYS A 150 23.08 -17.33 16.46
C LYS A 150 21.96 -16.64 15.68
N ARG A 151 20.96 -16.08 16.38
CA ARG A 151 19.75 -15.49 15.78
C ARG A 151 19.99 -14.01 15.50
N CYS A 152 20.58 -13.73 14.35
CA CYS A 152 21.07 -12.41 14.01
C CYS A 152 20.71 -11.95 12.59
N LYS A 153 20.21 -12.82 11.71
CA LYS A 153 19.94 -12.45 10.32
C LYS A 153 18.65 -11.64 10.19
N MET A 154 18.68 -10.62 9.35
CA MET A 154 17.50 -9.98 8.79
C MET A 154 17.35 -10.42 7.34
N VAL A 155 16.16 -10.90 6.98
CA VAL A 155 15.80 -11.32 5.63
C VAL A 155 14.85 -10.28 5.04
N ILE A 156 15.13 -9.85 3.80
CA ILE A 156 14.32 -8.98 2.95
C ILE A 156 14.59 -9.39 1.50
N GLU A 157 13.64 -9.15 0.61
CA GLU A 157 13.78 -9.42 -0.82
C GLU A 157 14.84 -8.52 -1.49
N SER A 158 15.49 -9.04 -2.54
CA SER A 158 16.53 -8.37 -3.32
C SER A 158 16.11 -7.03 -3.90
N ASP A 159 14.88 -6.98 -4.40
CA ASP A 159 14.29 -5.83 -5.09
C ASP A 159 13.23 -5.16 -4.22
N ALA A 160 13.49 -5.09 -2.91
CA ALA A 160 12.61 -4.41 -1.98
C ALA A 160 12.53 -2.92 -2.32
N PHE A 161 11.46 -2.28 -1.85
CA PHE A 161 11.32 -0.85 -2.05
C PHE A 161 12.54 -0.11 -1.44
N PRO A 162 13.13 0.88 -2.13
CA PRO A 162 14.43 1.41 -1.74
C PRO A 162 14.51 1.92 -0.30
N SER A 163 13.45 2.55 0.24
CA SER A 163 13.47 3.01 1.62
C SER A 163 13.53 1.89 2.65
N ASP A 164 12.86 0.77 2.38
CA ASP A 164 12.79 -0.40 3.25
C ASP A 164 14.15 -1.11 3.25
N MET A 165 14.76 -1.22 2.07
CA MET A 165 16.13 -1.70 1.89
C MET A 165 17.14 -0.85 2.69
N HIS A 166 17.06 0.48 2.60
CA HIS A 166 17.94 1.37 3.36
C HIS A 166 17.68 1.31 4.88
N ALA A 167 16.42 1.12 5.28
CA ALA A 167 16.07 0.94 6.68
C ALA A 167 16.68 -0.35 7.25
N ALA A 168 16.54 -1.47 6.54
CA ALA A 168 17.15 -2.75 6.90
C ALA A 168 18.69 -2.65 6.97
N GLN A 169 19.32 -2.06 5.95
CA GLN A 169 20.77 -1.88 5.88
C GLN A 169 21.32 -1.06 7.05
N SER A 170 20.73 0.10 7.32
CA SER A 170 21.21 0.99 8.40
C SER A 170 21.00 0.38 9.78
N GLN A 171 19.91 -0.35 10.02
CA GLN A 171 19.69 -1.09 11.27
C GLN A 171 20.68 -2.26 11.42
N GLY A 172 20.90 -3.03 10.35
CA GLY A 172 21.90 -4.10 10.33
C GLY A 172 23.32 -3.58 10.64
N GLN A 173 23.70 -2.46 10.04
CA GLN A 173 24.98 -1.78 10.31
C GLN A 173 25.07 -1.29 11.76
N ALA A 174 24.02 -0.67 12.29
CA ALA A 174 24.01 -0.14 13.64
C ALA A 174 24.13 -1.22 14.73
N PHE A 175 23.45 -2.36 14.57
CA PHE A 175 23.42 -3.40 15.61
C PHE A 175 24.52 -4.45 15.49
N MET A 176 25.03 -4.70 14.29
CA MET A 176 26.00 -5.78 14.07
C MET A 176 27.33 -5.32 13.50
N ALA A 177 27.45 -4.07 13.01
CA ALA A 177 28.61 -3.60 12.22
C ALA A 177 28.92 -4.51 11.00
N TRP A 178 27.91 -5.21 10.48
CA TRP A 178 28.07 -6.13 9.36
C TRP A 178 27.78 -5.46 8.02
N THR A 179 28.60 -5.80 7.02
CA THR A 179 28.32 -5.61 5.59
C THR A 179 27.24 -6.60 5.18
N TRP A 180 25.99 -6.13 5.17
CA TRP A 180 24.83 -6.95 4.82
C TRP A 180 24.58 -6.96 3.30
N LYS A 181 24.14 -8.11 2.77
CA LYS A 181 23.57 -8.29 1.43
C LYS A 181 22.18 -8.93 1.59
N SER A 182 21.26 -8.62 0.67
CA SER A 182 19.97 -9.31 0.59
C SER A 182 20.16 -10.82 0.47
N ASN A 183 19.28 -11.57 1.13
CA ASN A 183 19.36 -13.03 1.23
C ASN A 183 18.14 -13.73 0.63
N LEU A 184 17.19 -13.00 0.05
CA LEU A 184 16.04 -13.58 -0.63
C LEU A 184 15.94 -13.01 -2.05
N HIS A 185 16.21 -13.86 -3.03
CA HIS A 185 16.27 -13.51 -4.45
C HIS A 185 15.26 -14.34 -5.22
N PRO A 186 14.66 -13.81 -6.29
CA PRO A 186 13.94 -14.64 -7.26
C PRO A 186 14.83 -15.79 -7.74
N THR A 187 14.22 -16.95 -8.00
CA THR A 187 14.99 -18.10 -8.49
C THR A 187 15.63 -17.76 -9.84
N GLU A 188 16.96 -17.78 -9.89
CA GLU A 188 17.72 -17.71 -11.12
C GLU A 188 18.28 -19.08 -11.46
N THR A 189 17.84 -19.63 -12.58
CA THR A 189 18.42 -20.86 -13.17
C THR A 189 19.01 -20.52 -14.53
N PRO A 190 19.98 -21.29 -15.05
CA PRO A 190 20.51 -21.08 -16.39
C PRO A 190 19.44 -21.08 -17.50
N GLN A 191 18.26 -21.62 -17.23
CA GLN A 191 17.14 -21.76 -18.17
C GLN A 191 16.02 -20.72 -17.95
N ARG A 192 15.97 -20.05 -16.79
CA ARG A 192 14.89 -19.13 -16.43
C ARG A 192 15.34 -18.13 -15.37
N VAL A 193 15.11 -16.85 -15.66
CA VAL A 193 15.12 -15.77 -14.67
C VAL A 193 13.66 -15.52 -14.28
N GLU A 194 13.34 -15.70 -13.01
CA GLU A 194 12.03 -15.32 -12.48
C GLU A 194 12.08 -13.90 -11.93
N HIS A 195 10.93 -13.21 -11.99
CA HIS A 195 10.77 -11.89 -11.39
C HIS A 195 9.93 -11.94 -10.11
N LEU A 196 9.28 -13.06 -9.85
CA LEU A 196 8.44 -13.28 -8.67
C LEU A 196 9.20 -14.16 -7.68
N LEU A 197 8.99 -13.91 -6.40
CA LEU A 197 9.48 -14.79 -5.35
C LEU A 197 8.54 -15.97 -5.19
N ARG A 198 9.07 -17.18 -5.21
CA ARG A 198 8.26 -18.37 -4.99
C ARG A 198 7.97 -18.54 -3.50
N GLU A 199 6.77 -19.01 -3.18
CA GLU A 199 6.39 -19.26 -1.79
C GLU A 199 7.21 -20.42 -1.21
N GLU A 200 7.47 -21.45 -2.02
CA GLU A 200 8.35 -22.56 -1.68
C GLU A 200 9.77 -22.12 -1.31
N ASP A 201 10.35 -21.15 -2.02
CA ASP A 201 11.71 -20.66 -1.73
C ASP A 201 11.76 -19.93 -0.38
N ILE A 202 10.69 -19.19 -0.04
CA ILE A 202 10.57 -18.51 1.26
C ILE A 202 10.45 -19.53 2.39
N LEU A 203 9.61 -20.56 2.21
CA LEU A 203 9.41 -21.62 3.20
C LEU A 203 10.68 -22.45 3.39
N GLU A 204 11.38 -22.79 2.31
CA GLU A 204 12.65 -23.50 2.35
C GLU A 204 13.73 -22.69 3.09
N LEU A 205 13.80 -21.37 2.86
CA LEU A 205 14.70 -20.49 3.61
C LEU A 205 14.38 -20.49 5.12
N ILE A 206 13.09 -20.42 5.47
CA ILE A 206 12.66 -20.44 6.88
C ILE A 206 13.00 -21.79 7.53
N GLU A 207 12.76 -22.90 6.85
CA GLU A 207 13.05 -24.25 7.38
C GLU A 207 14.56 -24.46 7.56
N ASN A 208 15.37 -24.05 6.58
CA ASN A 208 16.82 -24.28 6.60
C ASN A 208 17.58 -23.29 7.50
N GLU A 209 17.10 -22.05 7.63
CA GLU A 209 17.85 -20.97 8.28
C GLU A 209 17.10 -20.29 9.44
N GLY A 210 15.88 -20.70 9.78
CA GLY A 210 14.99 -20.05 10.74
C GLY A 210 15.58 -19.83 12.13
N ASP A 211 16.46 -20.72 12.59
CA ASP A 211 17.18 -20.57 13.87
C ASP A 211 18.16 -19.40 13.88
N THR A 212 18.61 -18.97 12.70
CA THR A 212 19.54 -17.84 12.53
C THR A 212 18.84 -16.53 12.19
N ILE A 213 17.56 -16.57 11.80
CA ILE A 213 16.78 -15.41 11.38
C ILE A 213 16.14 -14.72 12.61
N ALA A 214 16.50 -13.46 12.84
CA ALA A 214 15.89 -12.60 13.85
C ALA A 214 14.63 -11.90 13.33
N ILE A 215 14.65 -11.44 12.06
CA ILE A 215 13.52 -10.78 11.41
C ILE A 215 13.40 -11.25 9.96
N LEU A 216 12.17 -11.53 9.55
CA LEU A 216 11.75 -11.62 8.15
C LEU A 216 10.91 -10.37 7.83
N LEU A 217 11.45 -9.50 6.99
CA LEU A 217 10.81 -8.27 6.55
C LEU A 217 10.40 -8.46 5.09
N LEU A 218 9.12 -8.77 4.87
CA LEU A 218 8.55 -8.95 3.53
C LEU A 218 7.37 -7.99 3.32
N PRO A 219 7.15 -7.47 2.11
CA PRO A 219 6.00 -6.64 1.80
C PRO A 219 4.73 -7.49 1.73
N GLY A 220 3.57 -6.90 1.98
CA GLY A 220 2.29 -7.55 1.68
C GLY A 220 2.06 -7.68 0.16
N ILE A 221 2.40 -6.62 -0.59
CA ILE A 221 2.37 -6.57 -2.05
C ILE A 221 3.67 -5.92 -2.52
N GLN A 222 4.40 -6.56 -3.43
CA GLN A 222 5.63 -6.02 -4.00
C GLN A 222 5.29 -4.88 -4.98
N TYR A 223 5.93 -3.72 -4.79
CA TYR A 223 5.54 -2.45 -5.41
C TYR A 223 5.69 -2.42 -6.95
N TYR A 224 6.63 -3.20 -7.50
CA TYR A 224 6.98 -3.23 -8.92
C TYR A 224 6.27 -4.37 -9.66
N THR A 225 6.32 -5.60 -9.13
CA THR A 225 5.77 -6.80 -9.75
C THR A 225 4.27 -6.96 -9.49
N GLY A 226 3.73 -6.27 -8.49
CA GLY A 226 2.36 -6.43 -8.02
C GLY A 226 2.12 -7.78 -7.32
N GLN A 227 3.18 -8.52 -7.01
CA GLN A 227 3.08 -9.81 -6.34
C GLN A 227 2.51 -9.63 -4.94
N ARG A 228 1.39 -10.29 -4.65
CA ARG A 228 0.86 -10.41 -3.30
C ARG A 228 1.49 -11.61 -2.60
N PHE A 229 2.10 -11.38 -1.45
CA PHE A 229 2.55 -12.45 -0.55
C PHE A 229 1.40 -12.95 0.32
N LYS A 230 1.43 -14.23 0.67
CA LYS A 230 0.47 -14.82 1.61
C LYS A 230 0.99 -14.63 3.03
N CYS A 231 0.37 -13.73 3.79
CA CYS A 231 0.74 -13.44 5.17
C CYS A 231 -0.18 -14.16 6.19
N THR A 232 -0.81 -15.28 5.82
CA THR A 232 -1.74 -16.01 6.70
C THR A 232 -1.02 -17.04 7.54
N SER A 233 -1.40 -17.13 8.82
CA SER A 233 -0.94 -18.15 9.77
C SER A 233 -1.67 -19.50 9.63
N GLU A 234 -2.50 -19.68 8.59
CA GLU A 234 -3.10 -20.98 8.26
C GLU A 234 -2.03 -21.91 7.69
N LEU A 235 -1.16 -22.41 8.58
CA LEU A 235 -0.52 -23.70 8.42
C LEU A 235 -1.64 -24.73 8.44
N HIS A 236 -2.04 -25.22 7.26
CA HIS A 236 -2.89 -26.41 7.14
C HIS A 236 -2.20 -27.65 7.70
#